data_AF-A0A3R7TX83-F1
#
_entry.id   AF-A0A3R7TX83-F1
#
_cell.length_a   1.000
_cell.length_b   1.000
_cell.length_c   1.000
_cell.angle_alpha   90.00
_cell.angle_beta   90.00
_cell.angle_gamma   90.00
#
_symmetry.space_group_name_H-M   'P 1'
#
loop_
_entity.id
_entity.type
_entity.pdbx_description
1 polymer ?
#
loop_
_entity_poly.entity_id
_entity_poly.type
_entity_poly.pdbx_seq_one_letter_code
_entity_poly.pdbx_strand_id
1 'polypeptide(L)' 'MKNVIKQINDFLGMTTGLLINLIVAGTIIGILYDDIFGVIAGIGNAVSAIGDGGVAGLVAVMVVAMWMKK' A
#
# COMPACT_ATOMS: atom_id res chain seq x y z
N MET A 1 -7.38 -26.35 10.85
CA MET A 1 -7.49 -24.87 10.90
C MET A 1 -6.18 -24.15 10.58
N LYS A 2 -5.05 -24.43 11.27
CA LYS A 2 -3.74 -23.79 10.95
C LYS A 2 -3.27 -23.97 9.49
N ASN A 3 -3.50 -25.15 8.90
CA ASN A 3 -3.11 -25.42 7.50
C ASN A 3 -3.93 -24.64 6.46
N VAL A 4 -5.21 -24.37 6.72
CA VAL A 4 -6.07 -23.61 5.80
C VAL A 4 -5.68 -22.14 5.82
N ILE A 5 -5.43 -21.57 7.01
CA ILE A 5 -4.93 -20.19 7.16
C ILE A 5 -3.56 -20.04 6.49
N LYS A 6 -2.68 -21.04 6.63
CA LYS A 6 -1.37 -21.04 5.97
C LYS A 6 -1.50 -21.05 4.45
N GLN A 7 -2.34 -21.91 3.88
CA GLN A 7 -2.57 -21.94 2.44
C GLN A 7 -3.14 -20.62 1.91
N ILE A 8 -4.06 -19.99 2.64
CA ILE A 8 -4.59 -18.67 2.28
C ILE A 8 -3.47 -17.61 2.29
N ASN A 9 -2.65 -17.58 3.34
CA ASN A 9 -1.53 -16.65 3.41
C ASN A 9 -0.49 -16.89 2.32
N ASP A 10 -0.18 -18.14 2.01
CA ASP A 10 0.77 -18.50 0.94
C ASP A 10 0.21 -18.06 -0.44
N PHE A 11 -1.08 -18.28 -0.68
CA PHE A 11 -1.76 -17.82 -1.90
C PHE A 11 -1.81 -16.29 -2.01
N LEU A 12 -2.13 -15.59 -0.91
CA LEU A 12 -2.11 -14.14 -0.85
C LEU A 12 -0.70 -13.58 -1.05
N GLY A 13 0.31 -14.22 -0.46
CA GLY A 13 1.72 -13.84 -0.62
C GLY A 13 2.18 -13.98 -2.07
N MET A 14 1.85 -15.10 -2.71
CA MET A 14 2.15 -15.32 -4.13
C MET A 14 1.43 -14.30 -5.02
N THR A 15 0.14 -14.07 -4.79
CA THR A 15 -0.67 -13.11 -5.58
C THR A 15 -0.15 -11.69 -5.42
N THR A 16 0.19 -11.29 -4.20
CA THR A 16 0.76 -9.97 -3.90
C THR A 16 2.13 -9.80 -4.56
N GLY A 17 2.98 -10.84 -4.52
CA GLY A 17 4.27 -10.81 -5.20
C GLY A 17 4.14 -10.62 -6.71
N LEU A 18 3.18 -11.29 -7.35
CA LEU A 18 2.88 -11.11 -8.77
C LEU A 18 2.40 -9.69 -9.08
N LEU A 19 1.49 -9.16 -8.27
CA LEU A 19 0.98 -7.79 -8.42
C LEU A 19 2.09 -6.75 -8.28
N ILE A 20 2.99 -6.91 -7.30
CA ILE A 20 4.15 -6.02 -7.12
C ILE A 20 5.04 -6.03 -8.37
N ASN A 21 5.37 -7.20 -8.90
CA ASN A 21 6.18 -7.30 -10.12
C ASN A 21 5.50 -6.63 -11.32
N LEU A 22 4.17 -6.77 -11.42
CA LEU A 22 3.39 -6.14 -12.48
C LEU A 22 3.37 -4.61 -12.34
N ILE A 23 3.29 -4.09 -11.12
CA ILE A 23 3.40 -2.65 -10.83
C ILE A 23 4.80 -2.15 -11.20
N VAL A 24 5.86 -2.89 -10.86
CA VAL A 24 7.24 -2.50 -11.22
C VAL A 24 7.43 -2.45 -12.73
N ALA A 25 6.98 -3.49 -13.45
CA ALA A 25 7.04 -3.52 -14.91
C ALA A 25 6.18 -2.39 -15.53
N GLY A 26 4.97 -2.18 -15.03
CA GLY A 26 4.09 -1.11 -15.46
C GLY A 26 4.65 0.29 -15.19
N THR A 27 5.40 0.46 -14.09
CA THR A 27 6.11 1.72 -13.78
C THR A 27 7.26 1.97 -14.75
N ILE A 28 8.06 0.95 -15.07
CA ILE A 28 9.14 1.07 -16.06
C ILE A 28 8.57 1.46 -17.43
N ILE A 29 7.50 0.79 -17.86
CA ILE A 29 6.82 1.11 -19.12
C ILE A 29 6.21 2.51 -19.05
N GLY A 30 5.60 2.90 -17.93
CA GLY A 30 5.04 4.24 -17.73
C GLY A 30 6.09 5.34 -17.85
N ILE A 31 7.31 5.14 -17.34
CA ILE A 31 8.40 6.10 -17.51
C ILE A 31 8.80 6.24 -18.98
N LEU A 32 8.79 5.13 -19.73
CA LEU A 32 9.22 5.12 -21.14
C LEU A 32 8.15 5.64 -22.11
N TYR A 33 6.87 5.57 -21.75
CA TYR A 33 5.75 5.85 -22.65
C TYR A 33 4.70 6.80 -22.08
N ASP A 34 5.06 7.69 -21.15
CA ASP A 34 4.14 8.69 -20.58
C ASP A 34 2.92 8.08 -19.86
N ASP A 35 3.18 7.13 -18.97
CA ASP A 35 2.21 6.49 -18.07
C ASP A 35 0.98 5.85 -18.76
N ILE A 36 1.17 5.13 -19.88
CA ILE A 36 0.11 4.42 -20.63
C ILE A 36 -0.87 3.63 -19.75
N PHE A 37 -0.36 2.95 -18.73
CA PHE A 37 -1.16 2.10 -17.85
C PHE A 37 -1.67 2.83 -16.60
N GLY A 38 -1.37 4.12 -16.45
CA GLY A 38 -1.77 4.94 -15.30
C GLY A 38 -1.19 4.46 -13.96
N VAL A 39 -0.08 3.70 -13.99
CA VAL A 39 0.50 3.07 -12.80
C VAL A 39 1.17 4.12 -11.92
N ILE A 40 1.81 5.12 -12.52
CA ILE A 40 2.49 6.20 -11.77
C ILE A 40 1.44 7.09 -11.10
N ALA A 41 0.40 7.49 -11.84
CA ALA A 41 -0.75 8.20 -11.27
C ALA A 41 -1.48 7.39 -10.19
N GLY A 42 -1.65 6.08 -10.40
CA GLY A 42 -2.25 5.15 -9.44
C GLY A 42 -1.46 5.07 -8.12
N ILE A 43 -0.13 4.99 -8.20
CA ILE A 43 0.75 5.05 -7.02
C ILE A 43 0.59 6.39 -6.31
N GLY A 44 0.59 7.50 -7.05
CA GLY A 44 0.40 8.84 -6.49
C GLY A 44 -0.91 8.99 -5.71
N ASN A 45 -2.02 8.49 -6.27
CA ASN A 45 -3.32 8.49 -5.61
C ASN A 45 -3.34 7.61 -4.35
N ALA A 46 -2.72 6.43 -4.41
CA ALA A 46 -2.62 5.54 -3.24
C ALA A 46 -1.81 6.18 -2.11
N VAL A 47 -0.70 6.84 -2.44
CA VAL A 47 0.11 7.59 -1.46
C VAL A 47 -0.66 8.79 -0.91
N SER A 48 -1.38 9.53 -1.76
CA SER A 48 -2.21 10.67 -1.32
C SER A 48 -3.33 10.26 -0.37
N ALA A 49 -3.98 9.11 -0.62
CA ALA A 49 -5.01 8.57 0.26
C ALA A 49 -4.45 8.18 1.64
N ILE A 50 -3.19 7.74 1.70
CA ILE A 50 -2.47 7.52 2.96
C ILE A 50 -2.03 8.85 3.57
N GLY A 51 -1.74 9.88 2.78
CA GLY A 51 -1.33 11.20 3.28
C GLY A 51 -2.35 11.81 4.24
N ASP A 52 -3.61 11.94 3.82
CA ASP A 52 -4.66 12.55 4.66
C ASP A 52 -5.06 11.65 5.83
N GLY A 53 -5.28 10.35 5.57
CA GLY A 53 -5.63 9.39 6.62
C GLY A 53 -4.50 9.09 7.60
N GLY A 54 -3.25 9.12 7.12
CA GLY A 54 -2.04 8.85 7.89
C GLY A 54 -1.65 10.02 8.78
N VAL A 55 -1.79 11.26 8.30
CA VAL A 55 -1.63 12.45 9.15
C VAL A 55 -2.70 12.46 10.24
N ALA A 56 -3.97 12.15 9.91
CA ALA A 56 -5.03 12.00 10.92
C ALA A 56 -4.72 10.89 11.94
N GLY A 57 -4.15 9.77 11.50
CA GLY A 57 -3.70 8.68 12.37
C GLY A 57 -2.57 9.09 13.31
N LEU A 58 -1.56 9.82 12.81
CA LEU A 58 -0.47 10.35 13.62
C LEU A 58 -0.98 11.36 14.67
N VAL A 59 -1.92 12.23 14.28
CA VAL A 59 -2.57 13.17 15.21
C VAL A 59 -3.36 12.43 16.28
N ALA A 60 -4.13 11.41 15.92
CA ALA A 60 -4.89 10.60 16.88
C ALA A 60 -3.96 9.91 17.91
N VAL A 61 -2.84 9.34 17.46
CA VAL A 61 -1.85 8.72 18.36
C VAL A 61 -1.22 9.76 19.29
N MET A 62 -0.89 10.95 18.78
CA MET A 62 -0.35 12.03 19.61
C MET A 62 -1.33 12.50 20.68
N VAL A 63 -2.63 12.60 20.36
CA VAL A 63 -3.68 12.97 21.32
C VAL A 63 -3.79 11.92 22.43
N VAL A 64 -3.83 10.63 22.07
CA VAL A 64 -3.85 9.54 23.06
C VAL A 64 -2.60 9.54 23.92
N ALA A 65 -1.42 9.72 23.33
CA ALA A 65 -0.16 9.77 24.04
C ALA A 65 -0.08 10.96 25.03
N MET A 66 -0.59 12.14 24.66
CA MET A 66 -0.70 13.28 25.57
C MET A 66 -1.69 13.02 26.71
N TRP A 67 -2.76 12.27 26.45
CA TRP A 67 -3.75 11.92 27.46
C TRP A 67 -3.21 10.91 28.48
N MET A 68 -2.38 9.96 28.04
CA MET A 68 -1.69 9.01 28.94
C MET A 68 -0.55 9.62 29.75
N LYS A 69 -0.14 10.85 29.43
CA LYS A 69 0.91 11.58 30.16
C LYS A 69 0.36 12.44 31.32
N LYS A 70 -0.96 12.44 31.53
CA LYS A 70 -1.64 13.05 32.68
C LYS A 70 -1.79 12.05 33.81
#